data_AF-A0A552X1V4-F1
#
_entry.id   AF-A0A552X1V4-F1
#
_cell.length_a   1.000
_cell.length_b   1.000
_cell.length_c   1.000
_cell.angle_alpha   90.00
_cell.angle_beta   90.00
_cell.angle_gamma   90.00
#
_symmetry.space_group_name_H-M   'P 1'
#
loop_
_entity.id
_entity.type
_entity.pdbx_description
1 polymer ?
#
loop_
_entity_poly.entity_id
_entity_poly.type
_entity_poly.pdbx_seq_one_letter_code
_entity_poly.pdbx_strand_id
1 'polypeptide(L)'
;MLRGLIFFFAGVALIFLILSIIAQRHFSMTFPTFTKPNAPVREEIHESRSVESASESATENEVIVASGELYEDALEVQDEQRKHAEATIDQSIDKELSIHEIIELNIALLANIESSSAFQHHRLLTYAIHDFGDTTIHALVCSGSRCSGLFRTNSDEQSQRLAHWLIFEQDSLGFIRDGQERVFVEDGMHFVHVVLATDPNIGLPHQ
;
A
#
# COMPACT_ATOMS: atom_id res chain seq x y z
N MET A 1 -21.76 -11.50 -47.21
CA MET A 1 -21.53 -10.44 -46.19
C MET A 1 -22.14 -10.82 -44.84
N LEU A 2 -23.42 -11.18 -44.76
CA LEU A 2 -24.09 -11.55 -43.49
C LEU A 2 -23.41 -12.70 -42.72
N ARG A 3 -22.93 -13.75 -43.40
CA ARG A 3 -22.22 -14.87 -42.75
C ARG A 3 -20.91 -14.43 -42.08
N GLY A 4 -20.13 -13.54 -42.72
CA GLY A 4 -18.89 -13.01 -42.15
C GLY A 4 -19.13 -12.11 -40.93
N LEU A 5 -20.24 -11.36 -40.96
CA LEU A 5 -20.67 -10.54 -39.83
C LEU A 5 -21.03 -11.40 -38.61
N ILE A 6 -21.73 -12.53 -38.82
CA ILE A 6 -22.07 -13.48 -37.74
C ILE A 6 -20.81 -14.08 -37.12
N PHE A 7 -19.81 -14.48 -37.91
CA PHE A 7 -18.56 -15.01 -37.38
C PHE A 7 -17.74 -13.96 -36.61
N PHE A 8 -17.78 -12.69 -37.04
CA PHE A 8 -17.15 -11.60 -36.31
C PHE A 8 -17.78 -11.40 -34.92
N PHE A 9 -19.12 -11.33 -34.86
CA PHE A 9 -19.82 -11.21 -33.57
C PHE A 9 -19.66 -12.44 -32.68
N ALA A 10 -19.62 -13.64 -33.26
CA ALA A 10 -19.34 -14.87 -32.52
C ALA A 10 -17.92 -14.86 -31.92
N GLY A 11 -16.92 -14.39 -32.66
CA GLY A 11 -15.56 -14.24 -32.17
C GLY A 11 -15.44 -13.21 -31.06
N VAL A 12 -16.06 -12.04 -31.22
CA VAL A 12 -16.08 -10.99 -30.20
C VAL A 12 -16.79 -11.49 -28.93
N ALA A 13 -17.94 -12.14 -29.07
CA ALA A 13 -18.68 -12.71 -27.94
C ALA A 13 -17.86 -13.78 -27.21
N LEU A 14 -17.11 -14.63 -27.94
CA LEU A 14 -16.23 -15.64 -27.34
C LEU A 14 -15.11 -15.00 -26.52
N ILE A 15 -14.50 -13.92 -27.02
CA ILE A 15 -13.46 -13.17 -26.29
C ILE A 15 -14.04 -12.57 -25.00
N PHE A 16 -15.22 -11.94 -25.07
CA PHE A 16 -15.89 -11.41 -23.87
C PHE A 16 -16.26 -12.49 -22.86
N LEU A 17 -16.62 -13.69 -23.32
CA LEU A 17 -16.96 -14.82 -22.45
C LEU A 17 -15.71 -15.34 -21.72
N ILE A 18 -14.58 -15.46 -22.43
CA ILE A 18 -13.29 -15.83 -21.82
C ILE A 18 -12.85 -14.77 -20.80
N LEU A 19 -12.93 -13.49 -21.16
CA LEU A 19 -12.59 -12.38 -20.25
C LEU A 19 -13.49 -12.37 -19.00
N SER A 20 -14.78 -12.70 -19.14
CA SER A 20 -15.72 -12.78 -18.01
C SER A 20 -15.39 -13.93 -17.06
N ILE A 21 -14.96 -15.09 -17.57
CA ILE A 21 -14.54 -16.23 -16.74
C ILE A 21 -13.25 -15.90 -15.97
N ILE A 22 -12.30 -15.22 -16.60
CA ILE A 22 -11.06 -14.78 -15.94
C ILE A 22 -11.39 -13.73 -14.86
N ALA A 23 -12.25 -12.77 -15.17
CA ALA A 23 -12.69 -11.74 -14.21
C ALA A 23 -13.42 -12.35 -13.00
N GLN A 24 -14.27 -13.37 -13.20
CA GLN A 24 -14.99 -14.02 -12.10
C GLN A 24 -14.08 -14.83 -11.17
N ARG A 25 -12.97 -15.38 -11.66
CA ARG A 25 -12.01 -16.10 -10.81
C ARG A 25 -11.11 -15.19 -9.97
N HIS A 26 -10.94 -13.93 -10.37
CA HIS A 26 -10.11 -12.95 -9.65
C HIS A 26 -10.91 -11.95 -8.80
N PHE A 27 -12.24 -12.05 -8.74
CA PHE A 27 -13.07 -11.11 -7.98
C PHE A 27 -14.09 -11.86 -7.11
N SER A 28 -13.61 -12.46 -6.03
CA SER A 28 -14.46 -12.91 -4.91
C SER A 28 -13.73 -12.71 -3.59
N MET A 29 -13.28 -11.48 -3.34
CA MET A 29 -13.30 -10.96 -1.97
C MET A 29 -14.29 -9.80 -1.94
N THR A 30 -15.39 -10.03 -1.23
CA THR A 30 -16.32 -8.99 -0.84
C THR A 30 -15.61 -8.10 0.18
N PHE A 31 -15.02 -7.01 -0.30
CA PHE A 31 -14.60 -5.91 0.57
C PHE A 31 -15.84 -5.33 1.26
N PRO A 32 -15.78 -4.96 2.56
CA PRO A 32 -16.88 -4.27 3.21
C PRO A 32 -17.15 -2.96 2.49
N THR A 33 -18.35 -2.84 1.92
CA THR A 33 -18.85 -1.63 1.28
C THR A 33 -18.88 -0.50 2.31
N PHE A 34 -18.04 0.52 2.13
CA PHE A 34 -18.18 1.79 2.83
C PHE A 34 -19.49 2.45 2.38
N THR A 35 -20.58 2.22 3.12
CA THR A 35 -21.78 3.05 3.02
C THR A 35 -21.47 4.44 3.58
N LYS A 36 -21.07 5.37 2.72
CA LYS A 36 -21.17 6.80 3.01
C LYS A 36 -22.66 7.20 2.99
N PRO A 37 -23.17 7.94 3.99
CA PRO A 37 -24.51 8.51 3.93
C PRO A 37 -24.53 9.69 2.94
N ASN A 38 -25.66 9.80 2.23
CA ASN A 38 -25.96 10.71 1.14
C ASN A 38 -25.51 12.17 1.36
N ALA A 39 -24.73 12.70 0.41
CA ALA A 39 -24.72 14.14 0.09
C ALA A 39 -24.55 14.30 -1.44
N PRO A 40 -25.38 15.10 -2.12
CA PRO A 40 -25.38 15.17 -3.58
C PRO A 40 -24.15 15.93 -4.10
N VAL A 41 -23.28 15.23 -4.84
CA VAL A 41 -22.17 15.83 -5.58
C VAL A 41 -22.73 16.51 -6.83
N ARG A 42 -22.64 17.84 -6.86
CA ARG A 42 -22.82 18.66 -8.05
C ARG A 42 -21.49 18.56 -8.84
N GLU A 43 -21.55 18.03 -10.05
CA GLU A 43 -20.39 17.96 -10.95
C GLU A 43 -19.97 19.37 -11.40
N GLU A 44 -18.76 19.78 -11.05
CA GLU A 44 -18.03 20.81 -11.81
C GLU A 44 -16.63 20.28 -12.14
N ILE A 45 -16.47 19.95 -13.42
CA ILE A 45 -15.21 19.57 -14.06
C ILE A 45 -14.44 20.88 -14.27
N HIS A 46 -13.35 21.08 -13.53
CA HIS A 46 -12.41 22.18 -13.81
C HIS A 46 -11.08 21.65 -14.37
N GLU A 47 -11.05 21.69 -15.70
CA GLU A 47 -9.91 21.59 -16.60
C GLU A 47 -8.83 22.62 -16.20
N SER A 48 -7.67 22.14 -15.73
CA SER A 48 -6.52 23.00 -15.39
C SER A 48 -5.73 23.34 -16.65
N ARG A 49 -6.09 24.46 -17.29
CA ARG A 49 -5.32 25.09 -18.37
C ARG A 49 -4.26 26.02 -17.78
N SER A 50 -3.01 25.76 -18.12
CA SER A 50 -1.85 26.60 -17.82
C SER A 50 -1.92 27.98 -18.52
N VAL A 51 -1.79 29.08 -17.77
CA VAL A 51 -1.28 30.38 -18.28
C VAL A 51 -0.54 31.11 -17.15
N GLU A 52 0.65 31.61 -17.50
CA GLU A 52 1.60 32.37 -16.68
C GLU A 52 1.31 33.89 -16.71
N SER A 53 1.66 34.57 -15.60
CA SER A 53 2.05 36.00 -15.48
C SER A 53 1.02 37.11 -15.17
N ALA A 54 1.40 37.88 -14.13
CA ALA A 54 1.25 39.33 -13.90
C ALA A 54 0.10 39.89 -13.01
N SER A 55 0.50 40.16 -11.75
CA SER A 55 0.44 41.42 -10.98
C SER A 55 -0.87 42.15 -10.60
N GLU A 56 -0.90 42.46 -9.29
CA GLU A 56 -1.39 43.68 -8.59
C GLU A 56 -2.86 43.86 -8.12
N SER A 57 -2.96 43.96 -6.77
CA SER A 57 -3.69 44.95 -5.96
C SER A 57 -5.03 44.57 -5.26
N ALA A 58 -5.06 44.93 -3.97
CA ALA A 58 -6.08 44.83 -2.90
C ALA A 58 -7.54 45.19 -3.29
N THR A 59 -8.61 44.73 -2.63
CA THR A 59 -9.00 44.96 -1.21
C THR A 59 -10.28 44.15 -0.85
N GLU A 60 -10.40 43.74 0.43
CA GLU A 60 -11.57 43.33 1.26
C GLU A 60 -12.92 42.93 0.60
N ASN A 61 -13.43 41.72 0.87
CA ASN A 61 -14.38 41.44 1.98
C ASN A 61 -14.89 39.98 1.96
N GLU A 62 -15.24 39.49 3.15
CA GLU A 62 -15.97 38.24 3.47
C GLU A 62 -15.32 36.90 3.08
N VAL A 63 -14.56 36.31 4.01
CA VAL A 63 -14.46 34.84 4.10
C VAL A 63 -14.96 34.40 5.46
N ILE A 64 -16.07 33.68 5.37
CA ILE A 64 -16.81 32.97 6.40
C ILE A 64 -15.85 32.14 7.25
N VAL A 65 -15.87 32.36 8.56
CA VAL A 65 -15.22 31.48 9.55
C VAL A 65 -16.03 30.18 9.61
N ALA A 66 -15.66 29.23 8.76
CA ALA A 66 -16.14 27.85 8.78
C ALA A 66 -14.98 26.91 8.44
N SER A 67 -13.95 26.90 9.29
CA SER A 67 -12.74 26.09 9.06
C SER A 67 -12.13 25.61 10.38
N GLY A 68 -12.96 25.15 11.32
CA GLY A 68 -12.50 24.44 12.51
C GLY A 68 -12.88 22.96 12.45
N GLU A 69 -14.18 22.68 12.25
CA GLU A 69 -14.73 21.32 12.37
C GLU A 69 -14.39 20.38 11.19
N LEU A 70 -14.11 20.91 10.00
CA LEU A 70 -13.75 20.10 8.82
C LEU A 70 -12.31 19.57 8.85
N TYR A 71 -11.42 20.21 9.61
CA TYR A 71 -10.02 19.80 9.72
C TYR A 71 -9.79 18.77 10.84
N GLU A 72 -10.54 18.86 11.94
CA GLU A 72 -10.49 17.85 13.00
C GLU A 72 -11.07 16.51 12.54
N ASP A 73 -12.22 16.51 11.86
CA ASP A 73 -12.85 15.28 11.34
C ASP A 73 -11.97 14.58 10.28
N ALA A 74 -11.28 15.36 9.43
CA ALA A 74 -10.34 14.80 8.46
C ALA A 74 -9.10 14.18 9.12
N LEU A 75 -8.58 14.79 10.19
CA LEU A 75 -7.44 14.27 10.96
C LEU A 75 -7.81 13.01 11.76
N GLU A 76 -9.02 12.97 12.33
CA GLU A 76 -9.52 11.79 13.06
C GLU A 76 -9.76 10.60 12.14
N VAL A 77 -10.36 10.81 10.96
CA VAL A 77 -10.55 9.77 9.96
C VAL A 77 -9.20 9.21 9.48
N GLN A 78 -8.21 10.08 9.31
CA GLN A 78 -6.86 9.70 8.90
C GLN A 78 -6.15 8.83 9.97
N ASP A 79 -6.30 9.19 11.24
CA ASP A 79 -5.71 8.45 12.36
C ASP A 79 -6.35 7.06 12.54
N GLU A 80 -7.65 6.94 12.36
CA GLU A 80 -8.38 5.66 12.40
C GLU A 80 -8.01 4.74 11.23
N GLN A 81 -7.88 5.29 10.01
CA GLN A 81 -7.40 4.52 8.84
C GLN A 81 -5.99 3.98 9.07
N ARG A 82 -5.09 4.80 9.63
CA ARG A 82 -3.73 4.38 9.99
C ARG A 82 -3.74 3.26 11.03
N LYS A 83 -4.45 3.42 12.14
CA LYS A 83 -4.54 2.38 13.18
C LYS A 83 -5.10 1.07 12.63
N HIS A 84 -6.10 1.14 11.75
CA HIS A 84 -6.64 -0.03 11.09
C HIS A 84 -5.60 -0.71 10.20
N ALA A 85 -4.82 0.06 9.43
CA ALA A 85 -3.74 -0.45 8.60
C ALA A 85 -2.66 -1.14 9.45
N GLU A 86 -2.20 -0.51 10.53
CA GLU A 86 -1.23 -1.08 11.48
C GLU A 86 -1.75 -2.40 12.10
N ALA A 87 -2.99 -2.43 12.57
CA ALA A 87 -3.61 -3.63 13.11
C ALA A 87 -3.73 -4.76 12.06
N THR A 88 -3.96 -4.41 10.80
CA THR A 88 -4.02 -5.39 9.70
C THR A 88 -2.63 -5.97 9.41
N ILE A 89 -1.58 -5.14 9.48
CA ILE A 89 -0.19 -5.59 9.35
C ILE A 89 0.16 -6.57 10.47
N ASP A 90 -0.13 -6.22 11.73
CA ASP A 90 0.18 -7.07 12.89
C ASP A 90 -0.50 -8.45 12.78
N GLN A 91 -1.75 -8.49 12.31
CA GLN A 91 -2.47 -9.76 12.11
C GLN A 91 -1.97 -10.62 10.95
N SER A 92 -1.14 -10.08 10.05
CA SER A 92 -0.77 -10.78 8.82
C SER A 92 0.18 -11.95 9.06
N ILE A 93 1.01 -11.88 10.09
CA ILE A 93 1.98 -12.94 10.43
C ILE A 93 1.27 -14.18 11.04
N ASP A 94 0.23 -13.94 11.84
CA ASP A 94 -0.50 -14.99 12.58
C ASP A 94 -1.40 -15.85 11.67
N LYS A 95 -1.79 -15.32 10.51
CA LYS A 95 -2.79 -15.95 9.62
C LYS A 95 -2.20 -16.96 8.64
N GLU A 96 -0.90 -17.24 8.71
CA GLU A 96 -0.21 -18.15 7.79
C GLU A 96 -0.51 -17.89 6.29
N LEU A 97 -0.64 -16.62 5.91
CA LEU A 97 -1.00 -16.18 4.56
C LEU A 97 -0.09 -16.75 3.45
N SER A 98 -0.66 -17.02 2.28
CA SER A 98 0.08 -17.35 1.06
C SER A 98 0.80 -16.13 0.48
N ILE A 99 1.73 -16.34 -0.47
CA ILE A 99 2.43 -15.23 -1.16
C ILE A 99 1.43 -14.26 -1.79
N HIS A 100 0.42 -14.81 -2.47
CA HIS A 100 -0.56 -14.01 -3.18
C HIS A 100 -1.34 -13.10 -2.21
N GLU A 101 -1.81 -13.65 -1.09
CA GLU A 101 -2.54 -12.91 -0.06
C GLU A 101 -1.67 -11.84 0.61
N ILE A 102 -0.39 -12.12 0.85
CA ILE A 102 0.54 -11.13 1.39
C ILE A 102 0.73 -9.99 0.38
N ILE A 103 0.92 -10.29 -0.91
CA ILE A 103 1.07 -9.26 -1.95
C ILE A 103 -0.20 -8.40 -2.05
N GLU A 104 -1.38 -9.02 -2.09
CA GLU A 104 -2.66 -8.29 -2.14
C GLU A 104 -2.85 -7.40 -0.92
N LEU A 105 -2.53 -7.90 0.27
CA LEU A 105 -2.56 -7.12 1.50
C LEU A 105 -1.64 -5.89 1.39
N ASN A 106 -0.38 -6.09 0.98
CA ASN A 106 0.57 -4.99 0.85
C ASN A 106 0.09 -3.95 -0.19
N ILE A 107 -0.48 -4.38 -1.32
CA ILE A 107 -1.06 -3.48 -2.33
C ILE A 107 -2.23 -2.68 -1.75
N ALA A 108 -3.13 -3.32 -1.01
CA ALA A 108 -4.24 -2.63 -0.36
C ALA A 108 -3.76 -1.60 0.66
N LEU A 109 -2.65 -1.88 1.34
CA LEU A 109 -2.02 -1.00 2.33
C LEU A 109 -1.24 0.16 1.69
N LEU A 110 -0.81 0.06 0.42
CA LEU A 110 -0.12 1.16 -0.28
C LEU A 110 -0.98 2.43 -0.33
N ALA A 111 -2.30 2.28 -0.43
CA ALA A 111 -3.23 3.41 -0.39
C ALA A 111 -3.22 4.16 0.94
N ASN A 112 -2.68 3.56 2.01
CA ASN A 112 -2.62 4.11 3.37
C ASN A 112 -1.19 4.50 3.80
N ILE A 113 -0.23 4.65 2.86
CA ILE A 113 1.08 5.26 3.14
C ILE A 113 0.90 6.78 3.15
N GLU A 114 0.56 7.32 4.31
CA GLU A 114 0.20 8.74 4.40
C GLU A 114 1.22 9.58 5.18
N SER A 115 2.01 8.96 6.05
CA SER A 115 3.01 9.67 6.85
C SER A 115 4.38 9.72 6.15
N SER A 116 5.03 10.88 6.21
CA SER A 116 6.40 11.09 5.72
C SER A 116 7.42 10.13 6.35
N SER A 117 7.22 9.72 7.60
CA SER A 117 8.07 8.74 8.31
C SER A 117 7.95 7.35 7.68
N ALA A 118 6.73 6.84 7.48
CA ALA A 118 6.50 5.54 6.86
C ALA A 118 7.08 5.44 5.44
N PHE A 119 6.96 6.50 4.63
CA PHE A 119 7.60 6.56 3.32
C PHE A 119 9.14 6.47 3.42
N GLN A 120 9.72 7.19 4.37
CA GLN A 120 11.16 7.16 4.58
C GLN A 120 11.64 5.81 5.12
N HIS A 121 10.92 5.18 6.06
CA HIS A 121 11.22 3.82 6.52
C HIS A 121 11.16 2.81 5.39
N HIS A 122 10.12 2.88 4.55
CA HIS A 122 9.99 2.05 3.36
C HIS A 122 11.21 2.20 2.43
N ARG A 123 11.61 3.44 2.16
CA ARG A 123 12.79 3.75 1.33
C ARG A 123 14.09 3.20 1.95
N LEU A 124 14.31 3.42 3.25
CA LEU A 124 15.51 2.97 3.95
C LEU A 124 15.59 1.43 4.01
N LEU A 125 14.47 0.75 4.30
CA LEU A 125 14.37 -0.70 4.25
C LEU A 125 14.70 -1.23 2.85
N THR A 126 14.13 -0.61 1.81
CA THR A 126 14.38 -1.03 0.42
C THR A 126 15.86 -1.00 0.08
N TYR A 127 16.58 0.08 0.43
CA TYR A 127 18.02 0.16 0.21
C TYR A 127 18.78 -0.88 1.02
N ALA A 128 18.46 -1.01 2.30
CA ALA A 128 19.14 -1.95 3.17
C ALA A 128 18.99 -3.40 2.70
N ILE A 129 17.78 -3.80 2.30
CA ILE A 129 17.51 -5.16 1.80
C ILE A 129 18.21 -5.41 0.47
N HIS A 130 18.28 -4.40 -0.39
CA HIS A 130 19.05 -4.49 -1.63
C HIS A 130 20.54 -4.73 -1.34
N ASP A 131 21.10 -4.05 -0.32
CA ASP A 131 22.51 -4.16 0.05
C ASP A 131 22.85 -5.48 0.77
N PHE A 132 21.87 -6.13 1.42
CA PHE A 132 22.05 -7.46 2.04
C PHE A 132 22.45 -8.54 1.01
N GLY A 133 22.00 -8.38 -0.25
CA GLY A 133 22.38 -9.23 -1.36
C GLY A 133 21.53 -10.49 -1.53
N ASP A 134 21.53 -11.02 -2.76
CA ASP A 134 20.88 -12.27 -3.15
C ASP A 134 19.41 -12.43 -2.69
N THR A 135 18.72 -11.30 -2.55
CA THR A 135 17.36 -11.19 -2.05
C THR A 135 16.54 -10.36 -3.04
N THR A 136 15.29 -10.76 -3.29
CA THR A 136 14.35 -9.99 -4.12
C THR A 136 13.19 -9.51 -3.25
N ILE A 137 12.89 -8.21 -3.32
CA ILE A 137 11.71 -7.64 -2.66
C ILE A 137 10.48 -7.94 -3.52
N HIS A 138 9.58 -8.77 -3.00
CA HIS A 138 8.31 -9.08 -3.66
C HIS A 138 7.21 -8.09 -3.27
N ALA A 139 7.17 -7.74 -1.98
CA ALA A 139 6.29 -6.71 -1.47
C ALA A 139 6.94 -6.05 -0.26
N LEU A 140 6.73 -4.74 -0.11
CA LEU A 140 7.12 -4.01 1.09
C LEU A 140 6.15 -2.84 1.24
N VAL A 141 5.57 -2.68 2.42
CA VAL A 141 4.72 -1.55 2.75
C VAL A 141 5.03 -1.09 4.17
N CYS A 142 4.96 0.21 4.41
CA CYS A 142 5.03 0.77 5.74
C CYS A 142 3.84 1.70 5.95
N SER A 143 3.14 1.57 7.06
CA SER A 143 2.06 2.47 7.47
C SER A 143 2.26 2.82 8.95
N GLY A 144 2.33 4.13 9.24
CA GLY A 144 2.62 4.63 10.59
C GLY A 144 3.91 4.06 11.17
N SER A 145 3.75 3.21 12.19
CA SER A 145 4.81 2.56 12.99
C SER A 145 4.97 1.07 12.67
N ARG A 146 4.42 0.61 11.54
CA ARG A 146 4.49 -0.79 11.11
C ARG A 146 4.93 -0.92 9.67
N CYS A 147 5.78 -1.90 9.40
CA CYS A 147 6.13 -2.33 8.06
C CYS A 147 5.84 -3.81 7.87
N SER A 148 5.27 -4.18 6.74
CA SER A 148 5.14 -5.57 6.29
C SER A 148 6.02 -5.76 5.06
N GLY A 149 6.83 -6.80 5.04
CA GLY A 149 7.75 -7.11 3.95
C GLY A 149 7.73 -8.58 3.57
N LEU A 150 7.67 -8.86 2.28
CA LEU A 150 7.83 -10.18 1.69
C LEU A 150 9.07 -10.20 0.81
N PHE A 151 10.01 -11.06 1.16
CA PHE A 151 11.29 -11.17 0.47
C PHE A 151 11.52 -12.60 0.03
N ARG A 152 12.00 -12.75 -1.21
CA ARG A 152 12.46 -14.03 -1.75
C ARG A 152 13.96 -14.15 -1.55
N THR A 153 14.39 -15.34 -1.15
CA THR A 153 15.80 -15.73 -1.02
C THR A 153 16.08 -17.00 -1.83
N ASN A 154 17.33 -17.43 -1.84
CA ASN A 154 17.77 -18.63 -2.55
C ASN A 154 17.75 -19.90 -1.69
N SER A 155 17.61 -19.79 -0.36
CA SER A 155 17.60 -20.94 0.56
C SER A 155 16.94 -20.60 1.91
N ASP A 156 16.54 -21.63 2.66
CA ASP A 156 16.00 -21.47 4.02
C ASP A 156 17.00 -20.80 4.97
N GLU A 157 18.29 -21.16 4.86
CA GLU A 157 19.35 -20.55 5.66
C GLU A 157 19.47 -19.05 5.37
N GLN A 158 19.35 -18.65 4.09
CA GLN A 158 19.38 -17.24 3.72
C GLN A 158 18.12 -16.50 4.20
N SER A 159 16.94 -17.12 4.12
CA SER A 159 15.71 -16.55 4.70
C SER A 159 15.83 -16.29 6.19
N GLN A 160 16.35 -17.26 6.96
CA GLN A 160 16.57 -17.10 8.39
C GLN A 160 17.59 -16.01 8.70
N ARG A 161 18.70 -15.96 7.94
CA ARG A 161 19.71 -14.92 8.10
C ARG A 161 19.15 -13.53 7.79
N LEU A 162 18.34 -13.38 6.74
CA LEU A 162 17.70 -12.12 6.39
C LEU A 162 16.72 -11.68 7.49
N ALA A 163 15.90 -12.60 8.01
CA ALA A 163 14.98 -12.32 9.12
C ALA A 163 15.74 -11.84 10.36
N HIS A 164 16.75 -12.62 10.78
CA HIS A 164 17.56 -12.30 11.95
C HIS A 164 18.27 -10.95 11.79
N TRP A 165 18.83 -10.68 10.61
CA TRP A 165 19.51 -9.43 10.34
C TRP A 165 18.56 -8.22 10.39
N LEU A 166 17.35 -8.34 9.82
CA LEU A 166 16.34 -7.28 9.84
C LEU A 166 15.87 -6.95 11.27
N ILE A 167 15.73 -7.97 12.12
CA ILE A 167 15.13 -7.80 13.46
C ILE A 167 16.17 -7.46 14.52
N PHE A 168 17.38 -8.05 14.46
CA PHE A 168 18.33 -8.01 15.58
C PHE A 168 19.67 -7.34 15.26
N GLU A 169 20.13 -7.33 14.00
CA GLU A 169 21.50 -6.88 13.67
C GLU A 169 21.52 -5.53 12.92
N GLN A 170 20.36 -4.90 12.77
CA GLN A 170 20.16 -3.68 12.00
C GLN A 170 20.41 -2.39 12.81
N ASP A 171 21.60 -2.30 13.41
CA ASP A 171 22.07 -1.08 14.10
C ASP A 171 22.12 0.14 13.14
N SER A 172 22.27 -0.12 11.83
CA SER A 172 22.36 0.92 10.80
C SER A 172 21.03 1.58 10.43
N LEU A 173 19.90 0.88 10.55
CA LEU A 173 18.59 1.48 10.27
C LEU A 173 18.12 2.32 11.47
N GLY A 174 18.39 1.89 12.70
CA GLY A 174 18.16 2.65 13.93
C GLY A 174 16.70 3.00 14.27
N PHE A 175 15.75 2.78 13.34
CA PHE A 175 14.32 2.99 13.54
C PHE A 175 13.54 1.70 13.77
N ILE A 176 14.13 0.51 13.57
CA ILE A 176 13.46 -0.76 13.87
C ILE A 176 13.54 -1.00 15.38
N ARG A 177 12.39 -1.26 15.99
CA ARG A 177 12.27 -1.47 17.45
C ARG A 177 12.05 -2.93 17.82
N ASP A 178 11.30 -3.65 16.99
CA ASP A 178 10.95 -5.04 17.19
C ASP A 178 10.50 -5.63 15.84
N GLY A 179 10.36 -6.95 15.77
CA GLY A 179 9.85 -7.61 14.59
C GLY A 179 9.41 -9.05 14.82
N GLN A 180 8.58 -9.52 13.91
CA GLN A 180 8.11 -10.89 13.81
C GLN A 180 8.38 -11.40 12.41
N GLU A 181 8.80 -12.65 12.30
CA GLU A 181 9.11 -13.30 11.04
C GLU A 181 8.38 -14.62 10.85
N ARG A 182 8.19 -14.97 9.58
CA ARG A 182 7.80 -16.30 9.14
C ARG A 182 8.64 -16.67 7.92
N VAL A 183 9.43 -17.73 8.06
CA VAL A 183 10.18 -18.34 6.95
C VAL A 183 9.39 -19.52 6.42
N PHE A 184 9.19 -19.58 5.12
CA PHE A 184 8.39 -20.64 4.49
C PHE A 184 8.81 -20.88 3.04
N VAL A 185 8.35 -22.01 2.50
CA VAL A 185 8.59 -22.44 1.11
C VAL A 185 7.26 -22.60 0.41
N GLU A 186 7.12 -21.95 -0.75
CA GLU A 186 5.93 -22.02 -1.59
C GLU A 186 6.39 -22.04 -3.06
N ASP A 187 5.78 -22.91 -3.87
CA ASP A 187 6.15 -23.14 -5.28
C ASP A 187 7.65 -23.42 -5.52
N GLY A 188 8.31 -24.07 -4.55
CA GLY A 188 9.73 -24.42 -4.64
C GLY A 188 10.68 -23.22 -4.48
N MET A 189 10.18 -22.09 -3.99
CA MET A 189 10.95 -20.89 -3.70
C MET A 189 10.94 -20.59 -2.21
N HIS A 190 12.03 -20.01 -1.70
CA HIS A 190 12.21 -19.70 -0.28
C HIS A 190 11.83 -18.24 -0.02
N PHE A 191 11.00 -18.03 1.01
CA PHE A 191 10.50 -16.71 1.38
C PHE A 191 10.70 -16.43 2.85
N VAL A 192 10.77 -15.14 3.14
CA VAL A 192 10.58 -14.60 4.48
C VAL A 192 9.51 -13.51 4.40
N HIS A 193 8.51 -13.65 5.24
CA HIS A 193 7.56 -12.59 5.56
C HIS A 193 7.96 -12.00 6.90
N VAL A 194 8.11 -10.68 6.96
CA VAL A 194 8.41 -9.96 8.20
C VAL A 194 7.35 -8.90 8.47
N VAL A 195 7.07 -8.69 9.75
CA VAL A 195 6.35 -7.55 10.28
C VAL A 195 7.28 -6.83 11.25
N LEU A 196 7.57 -5.56 10.99
CA LEU A 196 8.52 -4.75 11.76
C LEU A 196 7.80 -3.62 12.46
N ALA A 197 8.09 -3.42 13.74
CA ALA A 197 7.71 -2.24 14.49
C ALA A 197 8.77 -1.15 14.30
N THR A 198 8.36 0.04 13.88
CA THR A 198 9.26 1.16 13.60
C THR A 198 9.01 2.36 14.52
N ASP A 199 10.05 3.17 14.72
CA ASP A 199 9.95 4.45 15.41
C ASP A 199 9.53 5.56 14.42
N PRO A 200 8.31 6.11 14.52
CA PRO A 200 7.83 7.14 13.61
C PRO A 200 8.62 8.47 13.73
N ASN A 201 9.42 8.64 14.78
CA ASN A 201 10.20 9.86 15.01
C ASN A 201 11.62 9.79 14.44
N ILE A 202 12.09 8.61 14.05
CA ILE A 202 13.46 8.40 13.52
C ILE A 202 13.40 8.32 12.00
N GLY A 203 14.24 9.09 11.32
CA GLY A 203 14.36 9.10 9.86
C GLY A 203 13.75 10.33 9.18
N LEU A 204 12.94 11.13 9.87
CA LEU A 204 12.50 12.41 9.34
C LEU A 204 13.70 13.38 9.25
N PRO A 205 13.90 14.10 8.13
CA PRO A 205 14.88 15.18 8.11
C PRO A 205 14.50 16.17 9.22
N HIS A 206 15.42 16.44 10.15
CA HIS A 206 15.24 17.51 11.11
C HIS A 206 14.90 18.81 10.34
N GLN A 207 13.69 19.34 10.57
CA GLN A 207 13.29 20.64 10.06
C GLN A 207 14.05 21.75 10.81
#